data_AF-A0ABD2N7Y6-F1
#
_entry.id   AF-A0ABD2N7Y6-F1
#
_cell.length_a   1.000
_cell.length_b   1.000
_cell.length_c   1.000
_cell.angle_alpha   90.00
_cell.angle_beta   90.00
_cell.angle_gamma   90.00
#
_symmetry.space_group_name_H-M   'P 1'
#
loop_
_entity.id
_entity.type
_entity.pdbx_description
1 polymer ?
#
loop_
_entity_poly.entity_id
_entity_poly.type
_entity_poly.pdbx_seq_one_letter_code
_entity_poly.pdbx_strand_id
1 'polypeptide(L)'
;MVIFYALMNIAGIKSQVIHTANNEDPRNDLKRRYFLKKIALNLLDPHLKLCETETNVPQAVQHRKQEVADTSANNDQQLEIPRNIRKYCSECKNKNRSRYYRQKCKKFVCLKHAKTWCLLYTEENFNQHV
;
A
#
# COMPACT_ATOMS: atom_id res chain seq x y z
N MET A 1 17.19 5.97 26.91
CA MET A 1 16.99 6.43 25.52
C MET A 1 18.10 7.36 25.01
N VAL A 2 18.61 8.31 25.80
CA VAL A 2 19.71 9.23 25.37
C VAL A 2 20.96 8.50 24.89
N ILE A 3 21.44 7.50 25.66
CA ILE A 3 22.64 6.73 25.33
C ILE A 3 22.47 5.99 24.00
N PHE A 4 21.30 5.40 23.74
CA PHE A 4 21.01 4.69 22.50
C PHE A 4 21.12 5.61 21.28
N TYR A 5 20.47 6.79 21.31
CA TYR A 5 20.55 7.73 20.20
C TYR A 5 21.96 8.32 20.02
N ALA A 6 22.71 8.52 21.11
CA ALA A 6 24.10 8.95 21.05
C ALA A 6 24.98 7.89 20.35
N LEU A 7 24.85 6.61 20.74
CA LEU A 7 25.57 5.51 20.11
C LEU A 7 25.20 5.34 18.63
N MET A 8 23.92 5.48 18.30
CA MET A 8 23.44 5.42 16.91
C MET A 8 24.06 6.52 16.04
N ASN A 9 24.17 7.75 16.57
CA ASN A 9 24.83 8.85 15.88
C ASN A 9 26.33 8.60 15.67
N ILE A 10 27.04 8.13 16.70
CA ILE A 10 28.46 7.81 16.62
C ILE A 10 28.69 6.70 15.59
N ALA A 11 27.90 5.64 15.63
CA ALA A 11 28.00 4.52 14.69
C ALA A 11 27.74 4.96 13.25
N GLY A 12 26.73 5.80 13.00
CA GLY A 12 26.41 6.30 11.66
C GLY A 12 27.49 7.19 11.05
N ILE A 13 28.20 7.98 11.87
CA ILE A 13 29.35 8.79 11.40
C ILE A 13 30.54 7.88 11.11
N LYS A 14 30.87 6.98 12.05
CA LYS A 14 32.02 6.07 11.90
C LYS A 14 31.89 5.15 10.69
N SER A 15 30.70 4.60 10.44
CA SER A 15 30.46 3.74 9.29
C SER A 15 30.60 4.48 7.96
N GLN A 16 30.23 5.77 7.91
CA GLN A 16 30.41 6.58 6.71
C GLN A 16 31.90 6.81 6.42
N VAL A 17 32.69 7.16 7.43
CA VAL A 17 34.15 7.37 7.28
C VAL A 17 34.84 6.11 6.77
N ILE A 18 34.49 4.95 7.33
CA ILE A 18 35.03 3.66 6.87
C ILE A 18 34.59 3.37 5.43
N HIS A 19 33.31 3.62 5.10
CA HIS A 19 32.80 3.40 3.74
C HIS A 19 33.50 4.28 2.71
N THR A 20 33.77 5.55 3.04
CA THR A 20 34.49 6.47 2.14
C THR A 20 35.96 6.09 2.00
N ALA A 21 36.61 5.66 3.08
CA ALA A 21 38.01 5.23 3.04
C ALA A 21 38.20 3.92 2.27
N ASN A 22 37.22 3.02 2.29
CA ASN A 22 37.30 1.74 1.58
C ASN A 22 36.88 1.81 0.11
N ASN A 23 36.16 2.86 -0.29
CA ASN A 23 35.64 3.03 -1.65
C ASN A 23 36.07 4.41 -2.18
N GLU A 24 37.38 4.62 -2.33
CA GLU A 24 38.01 5.86 -2.83
C GLU A 24 37.76 6.13 -4.33
N ASP A 25 36.55 5.81 -4.83
CA ASP A 25 36.18 6.16 -6.19
C ASP A 25 35.75 7.65 -6.24
N PRO A 26 36.43 8.53 -6.99
CA PRO A 26 36.17 9.97 -7.01
C PRO A 26 34.79 10.34 -7.59
N ARG A 27 34.07 9.37 -8.16
CA ARG A 27 32.69 9.53 -8.67
C ARG A 27 31.62 9.20 -7.62
N ASN A 28 32.01 8.66 -6.46
CA ASN A 28 31.12 8.05 -5.48
C ASN A 28 31.11 8.80 -4.14
N ASP A 29 31.28 10.13 -4.18
CA ASP A 29 31.13 10.99 -3.01
C ASP A 29 29.65 11.04 -2.58
N LEU A 30 29.26 10.03 -1.80
CA LEU A 30 27.94 9.89 -1.23
C LEU A 30 27.77 10.86 -0.07
N LYS A 31 27.02 11.95 -0.31
CA LYS A 31 26.62 12.86 0.76
C LYS A 31 25.96 12.08 1.90
N ARG A 32 26.26 12.46 3.15
CA ARG A 32 25.78 11.81 4.40
C ARG A 32 24.29 11.47 4.40
N ARG A 33 23.45 12.36 3.86
CA ARG A 33 21.99 12.14 3.77
C ARG A 33 21.63 10.89 2.96
N TYR A 34 22.29 10.66 1.82
CA TYR A 34 22.03 9.51 0.97
C TYR A 34 22.57 8.23 1.58
N PHE A 35 23.76 8.29 2.19
CA PHE A 35 24.35 7.17 2.91
C PHE A 35 23.44 6.68 4.04
N LEU A 36 22.98 7.57 4.91
CA LEU A 36 22.07 7.22 6.01
C LEU A 36 20.72 6.71 5.49
N LYS A 37 20.18 7.27 4.41
CA LYS A 37 18.95 6.77 3.78
C LYS A 37 19.14 5.34 3.28
N LYS A 38 20.25 5.06 2.60
CA LYS A 38 20.57 3.73 2.07
C LYS A 38 20.70 2.70 3.20
N ILE A 39 21.41 3.02 4.26
CA ILE A 39 21.54 2.14 5.44
C ILE A 39 20.17 1.89 6.09
N ALA A 40 19.36 2.94 6.27
CA ALA A 40 18.05 2.81 6.88
C ALA A 40 17.14 1.86 6.08
N LEU A 41 17.13 1.97 4.75
CA LEU A 41 16.36 1.06 3.89
C LEU A 41 16.88 -0.38 3.99
N ASN A 42 18.20 -0.58 3.85
CA ASN A 42 18.80 -1.91 3.94
C ASN A 42 18.54 -2.62 5.29
N LEU A 43 18.48 -1.86 6.40
CA LEU A 43 18.15 -2.42 7.72
C LEU A 43 16.67 -2.80 7.84
N LEU A 44 15.79 -2.12 7.09
CA LEU A 44 14.35 -2.36 7.10
C LEU A 44 13.92 -3.49 6.16
N ASP A 45 14.66 -3.73 5.08
CA ASP A 45 14.35 -4.76 4.06
C ASP A 45 13.91 -6.12 4.61
N PRO A 46 14.62 -6.78 5.55
CA PRO A 46 14.19 -8.08 6.05
C PRO A 46 12.84 -8.00 6.78
N HIS A 47 12.61 -6.93 7.53
CA HIS A 47 11.35 -6.72 8.23
C HIS A 47 10.21 -6.39 7.26
N LEU A 48 10.49 -5.61 6.21
CA LEU A 48 9.52 -5.29 5.16
C LEU A 48 9.09 -6.54 4.39
N LYS A 49 10.04 -7.45 4.07
CA LYS A 49 9.74 -8.74 3.43
C LYS A 49 8.88 -9.65 4.30
N LEU A 50 9.16 -9.73 5.61
CA LEU A 50 8.30 -10.47 6.54
C LEU A 50 6.89 -9.87 6.60
N CYS A 51 6.82 -8.55 6.69
CA CYS A 51 5.58 -7.79 6.66
C CYS A 51 4.77 -7.97 5.37
N GLU A 52 5.39 -8.28 4.23
CA GLU A 52 4.68 -8.55 2.97
C GLU A 52 3.89 -9.87 3.03
N THR A 53 4.44 -10.88 3.72
CA THR A 53 3.79 -12.19 3.87
C THR A 53 2.60 -12.17 4.85
N GLU A 54 2.48 -11.13 5.67
CA GLU A 54 1.39 -10.93 6.62
C GLU A 54 0.09 -10.49 5.90
N THR A 55 -0.86 -11.42 5.77
CA THR A 55 -2.17 -11.20 5.11
C THR A 55 -3.18 -10.42 5.96
N ASN A 56 -2.88 -10.17 7.24
CA ASN A 56 -3.78 -9.53 8.21
C ASN A 56 -3.60 -8.01 8.34
N VAL A 57 -3.02 -7.36 7.33
CA VAL A 57 -2.76 -5.92 7.37
C VAL A 57 -3.82 -5.16 6.56
N PRO A 58 -4.33 -3.99 7.04
CA PRO A 58 -5.30 -3.19 6.30
C PRO A 58 -4.87 -2.90 4.87
N GLN A 59 -5.81 -2.93 3.91
CA GLN A 59 -5.54 -2.77 2.48
C GLN A 59 -4.71 -1.52 2.13
N ALA A 60 -4.92 -0.40 2.83
CA ALA A 60 -4.16 0.82 2.63
C ALA A 60 -2.64 0.66 2.88
N VAL A 61 -2.28 -0.20 3.84
CA VAL A 61 -0.89 -0.50 4.15
C VAL A 61 -0.32 -1.53 3.17
N GLN A 62 -1.13 -2.46 2.67
CA GLN A 62 -0.72 -3.39 1.60
C GLN A 62 -0.34 -2.63 0.32
N HIS A 63 -1.14 -1.64 -0.09
CA HIS A 63 -0.82 -0.80 -1.24
C HIS A 63 0.51 -0.04 -1.06
N ARG A 64 0.74 0.58 0.10
CA ARG A 64 2.02 1.25 0.39
C ARG A 64 3.22 0.31 0.42
N LYS A 65 3.05 -0.92 0.91
CA LYS A 65 4.13 -1.92 0.90
C LYS A 65 4.54 -2.29 -0.53
N GLN A 66 3.55 -2.47 -1.41
CA GLN A 66 3.78 -2.77 -2.84
C GLN A 66 4.43 -1.59 -3.60
N GLU A 67 4.06 -0.35 -3.26
CA GLU A 67 4.70 0.86 -3.81
C GLU A 67 6.17 0.98 -3.40
N VAL A 68 6.49 0.69 -2.13
CA VAL A 68 7.86 0.82 -1.59
C VAL A 68 8.78 -0.32 -2.04
N ALA A 69 8.23 -1.51 -2.28
CA ALA A 69 8.98 -2.69 -2.70
C ALA A 69 9.25 -2.72 -4.22
N ASP A 70 8.81 -1.72 -4.99
CA ASP A 70 8.80 -1.69 -6.46
C ASP A 70 8.09 -2.92 -7.09
N THR A 71 7.35 -3.71 -6.30
CA THR A 71 6.52 -4.82 -6.73
C THR A 71 5.17 -4.33 -7.23
N SER A 72 5.17 -3.23 -7.99
CA SER A 72 4.03 -2.79 -8.81
C SER A 72 3.83 -3.77 -9.98
N ALA A 73 3.81 -5.08 -9.70
CA ALA A 73 3.26 -6.05 -10.60
C ALA A 73 1.77 -5.73 -10.69
N ASN A 74 1.39 -5.19 -11.86
CA ASN A 74 0.04 -5.08 -12.38
C ASN A 74 -0.93 -6.10 -11.74
N ASN A 75 -1.59 -5.70 -10.65
CA ASN A 75 -2.80 -6.37 -10.20
C ASN A 75 -4.02 -5.82 -10.97
N ASP A 76 -3.83 -5.61 -12.27
CA ASP A 76 -4.88 -5.64 -13.30
C ASP A 76 -5.25 -7.09 -13.64
N GLN A 77 -4.95 -8.05 -12.76
CA GLN A 77 -5.76 -9.24 -12.68
C GLN A 77 -7.18 -8.76 -12.33
N GLN A 78 -8.02 -8.69 -13.35
CA GLN A 78 -9.46 -8.77 -13.22
C GLN A 78 -9.74 -9.96 -12.31
N LEU A 79 -9.82 -9.71 -10.99
CA LEU A 79 -10.29 -10.71 -10.04
C LEU A 79 -11.71 -11.02 -10.48
N GLU A 80 -11.88 -12.11 -11.22
CA GLU A 80 -13.16 -12.77 -11.38
C GLU A 80 -13.61 -13.07 -9.95
N ILE A 81 -14.50 -12.24 -9.42
CA ILE A 81 -15.00 -12.43 -8.06
C ILE A 81 -15.72 -13.77 -8.08
N PRO A 82 -15.21 -14.83 -7.43
CA PRO A 82 -15.86 -16.13 -7.50
C PRO A 82 -17.28 -15.97 -6.92
N ARG A 83 -18.26 -16.59 -7.59
CA ARG A 83 -19.70 -16.33 -7.43
C ARG A 83 -20.25 -16.55 -6.01
N ASN A 84 -19.43 -17.04 -5.07
CA ASN A 84 -19.83 -17.37 -3.70
C ASN A 84 -19.16 -16.52 -2.60
N ILE A 85 -18.39 -15.47 -2.92
CA ILE A 85 -17.81 -14.60 -1.89
C ILE A 85 -18.85 -13.61 -1.34
N ARG A 86 -18.93 -13.54 -0.02
CA ARG A 86 -19.66 -12.49 0.73
C ARG A 86 -18.66 -11.59 1.43
N LYS A 87 -18.63 -10.29 1.11
CA LYS A 87 -17.85 -9.28 1.86
C LYS A 87 -18.77 -8.25 2.50
N TYR A 88 -18.22 -7.44 3.41
CA TYR A 88 -18.95 -6.37 4.06
C TYR A 88 -19.31 -5.27 3.06
N CYS A 89 -20.52 -4.74 3.20
CA CYS A 89 -20.97 -3.58 2.46
C CYS A 89 -20.11 -2.36 2.83
N SER A 90 -19.60 -1.70 1.80
CA SER A 90 -18.73 -0.53 1.92
C SER A 90 -19.42 0.72 2.51
N GLU A 91 -20.75 0.78 2.52
CA GLU A 91 -21.54 1.92 2.99
C GLU A 91 -22.27 1.65 4.31
N CYS A 92 -22.29 0.39 4.78
CA CYS A 92 -22.91 0.04 6.05
C CYS A 92 -22.00 0.33 7.24
N LYS A 93 -22.44 1.18 8.17
CA LYS A 93 -21.84 1.31 9.51
C LYS A 93 -21.87 -0.03 10.28
N ASN A 94 -22.95 -0.81 10.14
CA ASN A 94 -23.14 -2.07 10.87
C ASN A 94 -22.52 -3.32 10.21
N LYS A 95 -21.61 -3.15 9.23
CA LYS A 95 -20.90 -4.28 8.57
C LYS A 95 -21.85 -5.40 8.09
N ASN A 96 -22.90 -5.05 7.34
CA ASN A 96 -23.76 -6.07 6.71
C ASN A 96 -23.00 -6.78 5.59
N ARG A 97 -23.03 -8.11 5.55
CA ARG A 97 -22.41 -8.89 4.46
C ARG A 97 -23.31 -8.88 3.23
N SER A 98 -22.72 -8.74 2.04
CA SER A 98 -23.40 -8.76 0.75
C SER A 98 -22.67 -9.64 -0.27
N ARG A 99 -23.42 -10.23 -1.19
CA ARG A 99 -22.91 -10.89 -2.42
C ARG A 99 -22.86 -9.93 -3.62
N TYR A 100 -23.59 -8.83 -3.56
CA TYR A 100 -23.69 -7.87 -4.64
C TYR A 100 -22.54 -6.87 -4.59
N TYR A 101 -22.04 -6.49 -5.75
CA TYR A 101 -20.99 -5.50 -5.92
C TYR A 101 -21.32 -4.56 -7.08
N ARG A 102 -20.78 -3.34 -7.04
CA ARG A 102 -20.91 -2.39 -8.14
C ARG A 102 -20.00 -2.79 -9.29
N GLN A 103 -20.54 -2.90 -10.51
CA GLN A 103 -19.76 -3.32 -11.68
C GLN A 103 -18.63 -2.34 -12.03
N LYS A 104 -18.85 -1.03 -11.85
CA LYS A 104 -17.83 0.01 -12.12
C LYS A 104 -16.64 -0.01 -11.15
N CYS A 105 -16.84 -0.31 -9.87
CA CYS A 105 -15.80 -0.16 -8.84
C CYS A 105 -15.52 -1.41 -8.00
N LYS A 106 -16.18 -2.54 -8.30
CA LYS A 106 -16.07 -3.85 -7.62
C LYS A 106 -16.23 -3.82 -6.10
N LYS A 107 -16.77 -2.72 -5.54
CA LYS A 107 -17.08 -2.59 -4.11
C LYS A 107 -18.36 -3.34 -3.77
N PHE A 108 -18.36 -4.09 -2.68
CA PHE A 108 -19.54 -4.81 -2.18
C PHE A 108 -20.55 -3.84 -1.57
N VAL A 109 -21.83 -4.04 -1.91
CA VAL A 109 -22.95 -3.17 -1.52
C VAL A 109 -24.16 -4.05 -1.16
N CYS A 110 -24.84 -3.79 -0.05
CA CYS A 110 -26.07 -4.49 0.32
C CYS A 110 -27.28 -3.95 -0.46
N LEU A 111 -28.38 -4.68 -0.53
CA LEU A 111 -29.58 -4.23 -1.25
C LEU A 111 -30.16 -2.90 -0.72
N LYS A 112 -29.95 -2.57 0.56
CA LYS A 112 -30.35 -1.26 1.13
C LYS A 112 -29.58 -0.07 0.54
N HIS A 113 -28.34 -0.30 0.11
CA HIS A 113 -27.46 0.72 -0.46
C HIS A 113 -27.30 0.57 -1.98
N ALA A 114 -27.93 -0.47 -2.57
CA ALA A 114 -27.91 -0.67 -4.00
C ALA A 114 -29.04 0.11 -4.64
N LYS A 115 -28.70 1.05 -5.53
CA LYS A 115 -29.65 1.61 -6.51
C LYS A 115 -29.50 0.79 -7.79
N THR A 116 -30.52 0.03 -8.13
CA THR A 116 -30.60 -0.73 -9.38
C THR A 116 -31.42 0.06 -10.39
N TRP A 117 -30.98 0.08 -11.64
CA TRP A 117 -31.73 0.71 -12.73
C TRP A 117 -32.17 -0.37 -13.73
N CYS A 118 -33.38 -0.20 -14.28
CA CYS A 118 -33.87 -1.06 -15.35
C CYS A 118 -33.16 -0.70 -16.65
N LEU A 119 -32.73 -1.72 -17.40
CA LEU A 119 -32.05 -1.58 -18.70
C LEU A 119 -32.92 -0.94 -19.80
N LEU A 120 -34.23 -0.79 -19.57
CA LEU A 120 -35.18 -0.15 -20.48
C LEU A 120 -35.30 1.37 -20.27
N TYR A 121 -34.60 1.96 -19.29
CA TYR A 121 -34.66 3.38 -18.96
C TYR A 121 -33.26 4.00 -19.00
N THR A 122 -32.70 4.07 -20.21
CA THR A 122 -31.49 4.83 -20.55
C THR A 122 -31.77 5.39 -21.94
N GLU A 123 -31.95 6.69 -22.16
CA GLU A 123 -30.81 7.62 -22.28
C GLU A 123 -31.10 9.14 -22.08
N GLU A 124 -32.30 9.64 -21.72
CA GLU A 124 -32.56 11.11 -21.90
C GLU A 124 -32.75 12.03 -20.68
N ASN A 125 -32.86 11.58 -19.42
CA ASN A 125 -33.22 12.50 -18.33
C ASN A 125 -32.30 12.46 -17.11
N PHE A 126 -31.02 12.85 -17.28
CA PHE A 126 -30.07 12.96 -16.18
C PHE A 126 -29.97 14.36 -15.52
N ASN A 127 -30.69 15.37 -16.02
CA ASN A 127 -30.52 16.77 -15.56
C ASN A 127 -31.75 17.43 -14.94
N GLN A 128 -32.66 16.69 -14.29
CA GLN A 128 -33.67 17.32 -13.42
C GLN A 128 -33.88 16.49 -12.15
N HIS A 129 -33.76 17.16 -11.01
CA HIS A 129 -33.95 16.68 -9.63
C HIS A 129 -32.68 16.27 -8.87
N VAL A 130 -31.97 17.33 -8.47
CA VAL A 130 -31.53 17.56 -7.08
C VAL A 130 -32.69 17.31 -6.12
#